data_AF-A0A7C6Z1C5-F1
#
_entry.id   AF-A0A7C6Z1C5-F1
#
_cell.length_a   1.000
_cell.length_b   1.000
_cell.length_c   1.000
_cell.angle_alpha   90.00
_cell.angle_beta   90.00
_cell.angle_gamma   90.00
#
_symmetry.space_group_name_H-M   'P 1'
#
loop_
_entity.id
_entity.type
_entity.pdbx_description
1 polymer ?
#
loop_
_entity_poly.entity_id
_entity_poly.type
_entity_poly.pdbx_seq_one_letter_code
_entity_poly.pdbx_strand_id
1 'polypeptide(L)'
;EDDITVVSEYNIGSSKLPNWVVQGDRGTIYVKETEIEIHKANYPKIFDPSSYRNPVEIEVIIDNANGTNMVTMGNRYGDSMVIYPHIAKTIRGEESYMVSLESALNLTKLLDAIRQSSETGKVIYL
;
A
#
# COMPACT_ATOMS: atom_id res chain seq x y z
N GLU A 1 -8.58 -11.54 -15.45
CA GLU A 1 -8.65 -10.47 -14.44
C GLU A 1 -7.62 -10.82 -13.40
N ASP A 2 -6.72 -9.89 -13.09
CA ASP A 2 -5.73 -10.13 -12.04
C ASP A 2 -6.40 -9.84 -10.70
N ASP A 3 -6.77 -10.89 -9.98
CA ASP A 3 -7.46 -10.79 -8.70
C ASP A 3 -6.48 -10.30 -7.61
N ILE A 4 -6.48 -9.00 -7.35
CA ILE A 4 -5.74 -8.40 -6.23
C ILE A 4 -6.55 -8.62 -4.95
N THR A 5 -5.94 -9.31 -3.97
CA THR A 5 -6.55 -9.49 -2.65
C THR A 5 -6.01 -8.46 -1.67
N VAL A 6 -6.92 -7.80 -0.94
CA VAL A 6 -6.58 -6.89 0.16
C VAL A 6 -7.02 -7.53 1.48
N VAL A 7 -6.07 -7.74 2.38
CA VAL A 7 -6.33 -8.17 3.75
C VAL A 7 -6.05 -7.00 4.68
N SER A 8 -7.04 -6.61 5.49
CA SER A 8 -6.91 -5.52 6.45
C SER A 8 -7.28 -6.02 7.83
N GLU A 9 -6.41 -5.75 8.80
CA GLU A 9 -6.62 -6.06 10.20
C GLU A 9 -6.58 -4.78 11.03
N TYR A 10 -7.59 -4.59 11.88
CA TYR A 10 -7.56 -3.56 12.90
C TYR A 10 -7.08 -4.16 14.22
N ASN A 11 -5.78 -4.07 14.47
CA ASN A 11 -5.14 -4.61 15.67
C ASN A 11 -4.41 -3.52 16.47
N ILE A 12 -4.52 -3.58 17.80
CA ILE A 12 -3.64 -2.84 18.72
C ILE A 12 -2.41 -3.72 18.94
N GLY A 13 -1.60 -3.86 17.89
CA GLY A 13 -0.43 -4.74 17.84
C GLY A 13 0.88 -4.04 18.16
N SER A 14 1.87 -4.81 18.66
CA SER A 14 3.20 -4.32 19.05
C SER A 14 3.98 -3.68 17.89
N SER A 15 4.89 -2.75 18.24
CA SER A 15 5.61 -1.81 17.35
C SER A 15 6.55 -2.43 16.29
N LYS A 16 6.45 -3.73 15.98
CA LYS A 16 7.41 -4.46 15.12
C LYS A 16 6.78 -5.12 13.89
N LEU A 17 5.46 -5.12 13.74
CA LEU A 17 4.80 -5.65 12.55
C LEU A 17 4.74 -4.59 11.44
N PRO A 18 4.86 -4.98 10.16
CA PRO A 18 4.66 -4.06 9.05
C PRO A 18 3.23 -3.50 9.06
N ASN A 19 3.09 -2.22 8.78
CA ASN A 19 1.80 -1.55 8.61
C ASN A 19 1.15 -1.93 7.27
N TRP A 20 1.99 -2.09 6.24
CA TRP A 20 1.56 -2.52 4.91
C TRP A 20 2.54 -3.55 4.37
N VAL A 21 1.97 -4.57 3.71
CA VAL A 21 2.72 -5.55 2.93
C VAL A 21 2.10 -5.61 1.54
N VAL A 22 2.90 -5.34 0.52
CA VAL A 22 2.49 -5.43 -0.88
C VAL A 22 3.29 -6.53 -1.54
N GLN A 23 2.62 -7.61 -1.92
CA GLN A 23 3.25 -8.75 -2.58
C GLN A 23 2.92 -8.72 -4.07
N GLY A 24 3.97 -8.75 -4.89
CA GLY A 24 3.87 -8.86 -6.34
C GLY A 24 4.61 -10.08 -6.87
N ASP A 25 4.58 -10.24 -8.19
CA ASP A 25 5.28 -11.29 -8.93
C ASP A 25 6.82 -11.18 -8.84
N ARG A 26 7.32 -9.97 -8.60
CA ARG A 26 8.76 -9.64 -8.57
C ARG A 26 9.29 -9.24 -7.21
N GLY A 27 8.53 -9.43 -6.14
CA GLY A 27 9.01 -9.08 -4.82
C GLY A 27 7.94 -8.73 -3.81
N THR A 28 8.40 -8.16 -2.70
CA THR A 28 7.53 -7.71 -1.62
C THR A 28 8.02 -6.37 -1.08
N ILE A 29 7.08 -5.47 -0.83
CA ILE A 29 7.33 -4.19 -0.17
C ILE A 29 6.75 -4.28 1.24
N TYR A 30 7.58 -3.97 2.23
CA TYR A 30 7.19 -3.82 3.62
C TYR A 30 7.26 -2.35 4.00
N VAL A 31 6.18 -1.83 4.57
CA VAL A 31 6.15 -0.47 5.14
C VAL A 31 6.02 -0.59 6.65
N LYS A 32 6.96 0.01 7.39
CA LYS A 32 7.03 0.00 8.85
C LYS A 32 7.20 1.43 9.36
N GLU A 33 6.11 2.06 9.78
CA GLU A 33 6.06 3.42 10.32
C GLU A 33 6.82 4.43 9.43
N THR A 34 8.12 4.63 9.67
CA THR A 34 9.02 5.55 8.95
C THR A 34 10.12 4.84 8.15
N GLU A 35 9.91 3.57 7.79
CA GLU A 35 10.84 2.75 7.02
C GLU A 35 10.08 2.00 5.92
N ILE A 36 10.70 1.89 4.75
CA ILE A 36 10.26 1.02 3.66
C ILE A 36 11.39 0.05 3.33
N GLU A 37 11.05 -1.22 3.25
CA GLU A 37 11.97 -2.31 2.90
C GLU A 37 11.41 -3.03 1.67
N ILE A 38 12.18 -3.03 0.58
CA ILE A 38 11.81 -3.63 -0.70
C ILE A 38 12.67 -4.87 -0.92
N HIS A 39 12.02 -6.02 -1.03
CA HIS A 39 12.64 -7.29 -1.41
C HIS A 39 12.37 -7.51 -2.89
N LYS A 40 13.35 -7.21 -3.74
CA LYS A 40 13.20 -7.29 -5.19
C LYS A 40 13.87 -8.55 -5.72
N ALA A 41 13.09 -9.37 -6.42
CA ALA A 41 13.59 -10.56 -7.12
C ALA A 41 14.18 -10.17 -8.48
N ASN A 42 15.47 -10.46 -8.65
CA ASN A 42 16.19 -10.34 -9.90
C ASN A 42 16.34 -11.73 -10.52
N TYR A 43 15.59 -11.95 -11.60
CA TYR A 43 15.63 -13.17 -12.38
C TYR A 43 16.84 -13.18 -13.33
N PRO A 44 17.41 -14.36 -13.62
CA PRO A 44 18.53 -14.45 -14.55
C PRO A 44 18.05 -14.08 -15.97
N LYS A 45 18.92 -13.44 -16.75
CA LYS A 45 18.60 -13.04 -18.14
C LYS A 45 18.33 -14.23 -19.05
N ILE A 46 18.91 -15.39 -18.73
CA ILE A 46 18.78 -16.63 -19.47
C ILE A 46 18.38 -17.72 -18.47
N PHE A 47 17.31 -18.42 -18.77
CA PHE A 47 16.88 -19.59 -18.00
C PHE A 47 17.46 -20.84 -18.65
N ASP A 48 18.15 -21.67 -17.87
CA ASP A 48 18.54 -23.01 -18.27
C ASP A 48 17.31 -23.93 -18.15
N PRO A 49 16.78 -24.48 -19.27
CA PRO A 49 15.62 -25.36 -19.25
C PRO A 49 15.92 -26.74 -18.66
N SER A 50 17.19 -27.13 -18.60
CA SER A 50 17.64 -28.41 -18.04
C SER A 50 17.86 -28.35 -16.53
N SER A 51 17.94 -27.14 -15.97
CA SER A 51 18.09 -26.94 -14.54
C SER A 51 16.74 -27.06 -13.82
N TYR A 52 16.75 -27.81 -12.72
CA TYR A 52 15.60 -27.90 -11.81
C TYR A 52 15.21 -26.53 -11.21
N ARG A 53 16.19 -25.65 -10.98
CA ARG A 53 15.95 -24.30 -10.45
C ARG A 53 16.98 -23.31 -11.01
N ASN A 54 16.48 -22.22 -11.57
CA ASN A 54 17.32 -21.10 -11.99
C ASN A 54 17.62 -20.19 -10.78
N PRO A 55 18.85 -19.67 -10.65
CA PRO A 55 19.23 -18.82 -9.52
C PRO A 55 18.42 -17.52 -9.56
N VAL A 56 17.80 -17.17 -8.44
CA VAL A 56 17.12 -15.88 -8.26
C VAL A 56 17.88 -15.12 -7.20
N GLU A 57 18.29 -13.90 -7.52
CA GLU A 57 18.94 -13.00 -6.57
C GLU A 57 17.90 -12.10 -5.93
N ILE A 58 17.94 -11.95 -4.61
CA ILE A 58 17.06 -11.02 -3.89
C ILE A 58 17.90 -9.80 -3.51
N GLU A 59 17.53 -8.66 -4.08
CA GLU A 59 18.05 -7.35 -3.70
C GLU A 59 17.17 -6.76 -2.60
N VAL A 60 17.76 -6.44 -1.46
CA VAL A 60 17.07 -5.80 -0.34
C VAL A 60 17.43 -4.32 -0.32
N ILE A 61 16.44 -3.47 -0.56
CA ILE A 61 16.56 -2.02 -0.53
C ILE A 61 15.84 -1.51 0.70
N ILE A 62 16.56 -0.92 1.63
CA ILE A 62 16.01 -0.30 2.84
C ILE A 62 16.12 1.20 2.70
N ASP A 63 15.02 1.90 2.90
CA ASP A 63 14.99 3.34 3.01
C ASP A 63 14.26 3.77 4.28
N ASN A 64 14.84 4.73 4.99
CA ASN A 64 14.30 5.27 6.22
C ASN A 64 14.35 6.81 6.17
N ALA A 65 13.82 7.47 7.20
CA ALA A 65 13.80 8.93 7.28
C ALA A 65 15.17 9.62 7.14
N ASN A 66 16.28 8.89 7.31
CA ASN A 66 17.66 9.37 7.17
C ASN A 66 18.39 8.75 5.95
N GLY A 67 17.69 7.97 5.12
CA GLY A 67 18.25 7.24 3.98
C GLY A 67 18.41 8.12 2.74
N THR A 68 19.13 7.60 1.74
CA THR A 68 19.46 8.32 0.52
C THR A 68 18.23 8.60 -0.37
N ASN A 69 17.17 7.79 -0.25
CA ASN A 69 15.97 7.92 -1.08
C ASN A 69 14.84 8.71 -0.39
N MET A 70 14.91 8.91 0.93
CA MET A 70 14.01 9.75 1.75
C MET A 70 12.52 9.56 1.47
N VAL A 71 12.08 8.34 1.17
CA VAL A 71 10.69 8.02 0.82
C VAL A 71 9.73 8.27 2.00
N THR A 72 10.23 8.22 3.24
CA THR A 72 9.43 8.38 4.46
C THR A 72 9.85 9.61 5.29
N MET A 73 9.54 10.80 4.79
CA MET A 73 9.49 12.01 5.65
C MET A 73 8.17 12.13 6.44
N GLY A 74 7.18 11.28 6.12
CA GLY A 74 5.81 11.40 6.63
C GLY A 74 5.50 10.41 7.76
N ASN A 75 4.61 10.85 8.65
CA ASN A 75 3.83 10.00 9.55
C ASN A 75 3.13 8.89 8.74
N ARG A 76 2.84 7.72 9.34
CA ARG A 76 2.15 6.56 8.71
C ARG A 76 0.86 6.89 7.96
N TYR A 77 0.23 8.03 8.28
CA TYR A 77 -1.00 8.52 7.65
C TYR A 77 -0.79 9.75 6.77
N GLY A 78 0.45 10.08 6.42
CA GLY A 78 0.82 11.32 5.78
C GLY A 78 0.82 12.51 6.73
N ASP A 79 1.11 13.70 6.18
CA ASP A 79 1.04 14.94 6.94
C ASP A 79 -0.40 15.47 6.96
N SER A 80 -1.06 15.31 8.12
CA SER A 80 -2.42 15.82 8.35
C SER A 80 -2.57 17.33 8.13
N MET A 81 -1.48 18.10 8.20
CA MET A 81 -1.51 19.54 7.96
C MET A 81 -1.47 19.90 6.48
N VAL A 82 -1.06 18.98 5.58
CA VAL A 82 -1.02 19.21 4.12
C VAL A 82 -2.41 19.27 3.51
N ILE A 83 -3.41 18.63 4.14
CA ILE A 83 -4.78 18.61 3.59
C ILE A 83 -5.45 19.99 3.61
N TYR A 84 -5.19 20.82 4.62
CA TYR A 84 -5.86 22.10 4.78
C TYR A 84 -5.45 23.14 3.72
N PRO A 85 -4.15 23.31 3.40
CA PRO A 85 -3.73 24.12 2.26
C PRO A 85 -4.38 23.67 0.95
N HIS A 86 -4.45 22.35 0.70
CA HIS A 86 -5.08 21.79 -0.51
C HIS A 86 -6.57 22.16 -0.60
N ILE A 87 -7.30 21.99 0.51
CA ILE A 87 -8.71 22.40 0.61
C ILE A 87 -8.86 23.90 0.34
N ALA A 88 -8.00 24.73 0.93
CA ALA A 88 -8.08 26.18 0.79
C ALA A 88 -7.86 26.64 -0.67
N LYS A 89 -6.88 26.07 -1.37
CA LYS A 89 -6.63 26.35 -2.80
C LYS A 89 -7.77 25.87 -3.69
N THR A 90 -8.30 24.68 -3.41
CA THR A 90 -9.46 24.13 -4.12
C THR A 90 -10.68 25.05 -4.02
N ILE A 91 -11.00 25.54 -2.82
CA ILE A 91 -12.13 26.47 -2.60
C ILE A 91 -11.93 27.78 -3.36
N ARG A 92 -10.69 28.26 -3.52
CA ARG A 92 -10.37 29.45 -4.32
C ARG A 92 -10.34 29.18 -5.83
N GLY A 93 -10.54 27.94 -6.27
CA GLY A 93 -10.48 27.56 -7.68
C GLY A 93 -9.06 27.54 -8.26
N GLU A 94 -8.03 27.53 -7.41
CA GLU A 94 -6.61 27.51 -7.82
C GLU A 94 -6.18 26.12 -8.30
N GLU A 95 -6.81 25.07 -7.79
CA GLU A 95 -6.54 23.68 -8.17
C GLU A 95 -7.79 22.80 -8.01
N SER A 96 -7.75 21.60 -8.60
CA SER A 96 -8.80 20.60 -8.42
C SER A 96 -8.62 19.84 -7.10
N TYR A 97 -9.74 19.44 -6.50
CA TYR A 97 -9.67 18.58 -5.32
C TYR A 97 -9.08 17.22 -5.68
N MET A 98 -8.16 16.70 -4.87
CA MET A 98 -7.43 15.47 -5.18
C MET A 98 -8.30 14.20 -5.09
N VAL A 99 -9.40 14.24 -4.34
CA VAL A 99 -10.31 13.10 -4.16
C VAL A 99 -11.59 13.37 -4.96
N SER A 100 -11.91 12.49 -5.91
CA SER A 100 -13.18 12.58 -6.64
C SER A 100 -14.37 12.17 -5.77
N LEU A 101 -15.55 12.71 -6.06
CA LEU A 101 -16.80 12.29 -5.41
C LEU A 101 -17.09 10.81 -5.63
N GLU A 102 -16.76 10.29 -6.81
CA GLU A 102 -16.90 8.87 -7.13
C GLU A 102 -16.01 7.99 -6.23
N SER A 103 -14.75 8.37 -6.04
CA SER A 103 -13.82 7.66 -5.15
C SER A 103 -14.35 7.64 -3.72
N ALA A 104 -14.83 8.77 -3.20
CA ALA A 104 -15.42 8.86 -1.86
C ALA A 104 -16.70 8.01 -1.70
N LEU A 105 -17.56 7.99 -2.73
CA LEU A 105 -18.75 7.14 -2.75
C LEU A 105 -18.38 5.66 -2.76
N ASN A 106 -17.41 5.25 -3.58
CA ASN A 106 -16.97 3.86 -3.66
C ASN A 106 -16.38 3.39 -2.33
N LEU A 107 -15.57 4.22 -1.66
CA LEU A 107 -15.08 3.91 -0.32
C LEU A 107 -16.24 3.74 0.68
N THR A 108 -17.24 4.62 0.64
CA THR A 108 -18.41 4.54 1.53
C THR A 108 -19.18 3.24 1.32
N LYS A 109 -19.43 2.85 0.06
CA LYS A 109 -20.10 1.58 -0.27
C LYS A 109 -19.29 0.37 0.19
N LEU A 110 -17.97 0.39 -0.01
CA LEU A 110 -17.08 -0.66 0.44
C LEU A 110 -17.12 -0.84 1.97
N LEU A 111 -17.05 0.25 2.73
CA LEU A 111 -17.14 0.21 4.18
C LEU A 111 -18.50 -0.32 4.67
N ASP A 112 -19.59 0.06 4.00
CA ASP A 112 -20.92 -0.47 4.32
C ASP A 112 -21.04 -1.97 3.98
N ALA A 113 -20.45 -2.42 2.87
CA ALA A 113 -20.39 -3.83 2.52
C ALA A 113 -19.59 -4.66 3.54
N ILE A 114 -18.48 -4.12 4.06
CA ILE A 114 -17.71 -4.75 5.15
C ILE A 114 -18.58 -4.88 6.41
N ARG A 115 -19.32 -3.82 6.77
CA ARG A 115 -20.25 -3.83 7.91
C ARG A 115 -21.32 -4.91 7.73
N GLN A 116 -22.00 -4.94 6.58
CA GLN A 116 -23.04 -5.93 6.28
C GLN A 116 -22.50 -7.36 6.28
N SER A 117 -21.30 -7.58 5.72
CA SER A 117 -20.61 -8.88 5.74
C SER A 117 -20.38 -9.36 7.17
N SER A 118 -19.88 -8.47 8.04
CA SER A 118 -19.64 -8.76 9.46
C SER A 118 -20.94 -9.13 10.21
N GLU A 119 -22.02 -8.38 9.97
CA GLU A 119 -23.32 -8.62 10.64
C GLU A 119 -24.02 -9.91 10.17
N THR A 120 -23.84 -10.29 8.90
CA THR A 120 -24.61 -11.38 8.28
C THR A 120 -23.81 -12.66 8.07
N GLY A 121 -22.48 -12.61 8.15
CA GLY A 121 -21.57 -13.71 7.83
C GLY A 121 -21.57 -14.11 6.36
N LYS A 122 -21.95 -13.20 5.45
CA LYS A 122 -22.06 -13.47 4.00
C LYS A 122 -21.12 -12.59 3.18
N VAL A 123 -20.69 -13.10 2.04
CA VAL A 123 -19.97 -12.31 1.02
C VAL A 123 -20.92 -11.28 0.42
N ILE A 124 -20.49 -10.02 0.39
CA ILE A 124 -21.21 -8.91 -0.24
C ILE A 124 -20.54 -8.57 -1.57
N TYR A 125 -21.33 -8.44 -2.63
CA TYR A 125 -20.89 -8.03 -3.95
C TYR A 125 -21.24 -6.54 -4.15
N LEU A 126 -20.26 -5.76 -4.61
CA LEU A 126 -20.38 -4.31 -4.85
C LEU A 126 -20.81 -3.98 -6.29
#